data_AF-A0A5C7JTM2-F1
#
_entry.id   AF-A0A5C7JTM2-F1
#
_cell.length_a   1.000
_cell.length_b   1.000
_cell.length_c   1.000
_cell.angle_alpha   90.00
_cell.angle_beta   90.00
_cell.angle_gamma   90.00
#
_symmetry.space_group_name_H-M   'P 1'
#
loop_
_entity.id
_entity.type
_entity.pdbx_description
1 polymer ?
#
loop_
_entity_poly.entity_id
_entity_poly.type
_entity_poly.pdbx_seq_one_letter_code
_entity_poly.pdbx_strand_id
1 'polypeptide(L)' 'MKEEEKIQILKNCFEETIWMAIRYANGRHTYAPSMVRDAVNNFKKVFPDFKLKEDSTLEKPKENLSGMQLKSDYLNDLFI' A
#
# COMPACT_ATOMS: atom_id res chain seq x y z
N MET A 1 4.81 -26.21 14.07
CA MET A 1 4.23 -25.30 13.06
C MET A 1 4.68 -25.75 11.69
N LYS A 2 3.73 -26.03 10.80
CA LYS A 2 4.03 -26.38 9.40
C LYS A 2 4.54 -25.16 8.65
N GLU A 3 5.22 -25.35 7.52
CA GLU A 3 5.74 -24.24 6.73
C GLU A 3 4.62 -23.34 6.18
N GLU A 4 3.53 -23.94 5.70
CA GLU A 4 2.32 -23.24 5.26
C GLU A 4 1.75 -22.33 6.36
N GLU A 5 1.76 -22.80 7.60
CA GLU A 5 1.28 -22.06 8.77
C GLU A 5 2.18 -20.85 9.07
N LYS A 6 3.51 -21.01 8.94
CA LYS A 6 4.46 -19.89 9.05
C LYS A 6 4.22 -18.85 7.97
N ILE A 7 4.05 -19.28 6.72
CA ILE A 7 3.80 -18.40 5.59
C ILE A 7 2.50 -17.63 5.79
N GLN A 8 1.45 -18.28 6.28
CA GLN A 8 0.17 -17.63 6.54
C GLN A 8 0.27 -16.58 7.66
N ILE A 9 1.02 -16.86 8.74
CA ILE A 9 1.26 -15.87 9.80
C ILE A 9 2.04 -14.68 9.24
N LEU A 10 3.12 -14.92 8.49
CA LEU A 10 3.92 -13.86 7.89
C LEU A 10 3.11 -13.02 6.90
N LYS A 11 2.28 -13.67 6.08
CA LYS A 11 1.32 -13.01 5.19
C LYS A 11 0.44 -12.05 5.99
N ASN A 12 -0.22 -12.52 7.03
CA ASN A 12 -1.10 -11.69 7.86
C ASN A 12 -0.37 -10.51 8.51
N CYS A 13 0.82 -10.74 9.07
CA CYS A 13 1.63 -9.65 9.65
C CYS A 13 2.00 -8.59 8.61
N PHE A 14 2.33 -9.02 7.39
CA PHE A 14 2.70 -8.11 6.32
C PHE A 14 1.49 -7.36 5.75
N GLU A 15 0.31 -7.98 5.65
CA GLU A 15 -0.94 -7.32 5.23
C GLU A 15 -1.30 -6.14 6.14
N GLU A 16 -1.24 -6.34 7.46
CA GLU A 16 -1.48 -5.27 8.45
C GLU A 16 -0.44 -4.15 8.35
N THR A 17 0.82 -4.52 8.09
CA THR A 17 1.92 -3.56 7.90
C THR A 17 1.75 -2.75 6.62
N ILE A 18 1.36 -3.38 5.50
CA ILE A 18 1.05 -2.72 4.24
C ILE A 18 -0.08 -1.70 4.43
N TRP A 19 -1.16 -2.11 5.09
CA TRP A 19 -2.32 -1.25 5.29
C TRP A 19 -1.95 0.03 6.07
N MET A 20 -1.19 -0.13 7.16
CA MET A 20 -0.63 1.00 7.89
C MET A 20 0.31 1.85 7.01
N ALA A 21 1.24 1.23 6.29
CA ALA A 21 2.20 1.96 5.45
C ALA A 21 1.50 2.82 4.40
N ILE A 22 0.42 2.33 3.78
CA ILE A 22 -0.37 3.09 2.80
C ILE A 22 -0.94 4.35 3.44
N ARG A 23 -1.58 4.26 4.61
CA ARG A 23 -2.15 5.43 5.33
C ARG A 23 -1.13 6.53 5.59
N TYR A 24 0.06 6.15 6.03
CA TYR A 24 1.08 7.13 6.38
C TYR A 24 1.85 7.65 5.17
N ALA A 25 2.03 6.85 4.12
CA ALA A 25 2.75 7.27 2.92
C ALA A 25 1.87 8.10 1.97
N ASN A 26 0.58 7.81 1.88
CA ASN A 26 -0.33 8.45 0.93
C ASN A 26 -0.28 9.98 1.00
N GLY A 27 -0.07 10.61 -0.16
CA GLY A 27 0.01 12.06 -0.32
C GLY A 27 1.29 12.69 0.21
N ARG A 28 2.29 11.91 0.66
CA ARG A 28 3.59 12.46 1.08
C ARG A 28 4.53 12.63 -0.11
N HIS A 29 5.07 13.84 -0.26
CA HIS A 29 6.06 14.19 -1.31
C HIS A 29 7.46 13.70 -0.93
N THR A 30 7.60 12.39 -0.79
CA THR A 30 8.85 11.71 -0.48
C THR A 30 8.94 10.43 -1.32
N TYR A 31 9.97 9.63 -1.10
CA TYR A 31 10.09 8.31 -1.72
C TYR A 31 9.11 7.27 -1.12
N ALA A 32 8.42 7.57 -0.01
CA ALA A 32 7.60 6.60 0.71
C ALA A 32 6.45 6.01 -0.14
N PRO A 33 5.66 6.79 -0.90
CA PRO A 33 4.63 6.24 -1.79
C PRO A 33 5.20 5.22 -2.78
N SER A 34 6.34 5.54 -3.41
CA SER A 34 6.97 4.62 -4.37
C SER A 34 7.40 3.30 -3.72
N MET A 35 8.02 3.36 -2.53
CA MET A 35 8.43 2.15 -1.80
C MET A 35 7.22 1.28 -1.39
N VAL A 36 6.12 1.91 -0.95
CA VAL A 36 4.89 1.20 -0.59
C VAL A 36 4.28 0.54 -1.82
N ARG A 37 4.23 1.24 -2.95
CA ARG A 37 3.73 0.70 -4.23
C ARG A 37 4.54 -0.52 -4.67
N ASP A 38 5.87 -0.46 -4.59
CA ASP A 38 6.74 -1.58 -4.93
C ASP A 38 6.54 -2.78 -3.99
N ALA A 39 6.43 -2.53 -2.68
CA ALA A 39 6.17 -3.58 -1.69
C ALA A 39 4.83 -4.29 -1.96
N VAL A 40 3.77 -3.53 -2.22
CA VAL A 40 2.44 -4.07 -2.54
C VAL A 40 2.47 -4.87 -3.84
N ASN A 41 3.11 -4.34 -4.89
CA ASN A 41 3.21 -5.03 -6.17
C ASN A 41 4.00 -6.34 -6.05
N ASN A 42 5.10 -6.35 -5.29
CA ASN A 42 5.85 -7.58 -5.04
C ASN A 42 5.07 -8.58 -4.17
N PHE A 43 4.30 -8.11 -3.19
CA PHE A 43 3.43 -8.96 -2.39
C PHE A 43 2.32 -9.61 -3.23
N LYS A 44 1.68 -8.85 -4.12
CA LYS A 44 0.69 -9.37 -5.09
C LYS A 44 1.27 -10.43 -6.03
N LYS A 45 2.56 -10.39 -6.37
CA LYS A 45 3.22 -11.45 -7.16
C LYS A 45 3.29 -12.79 -6.41
N VAL A 46 3.47 -12.74 -5.09
CA VAL A 46 3.57 -13.93 -4.22
C VAL A 46 2.18 -14.43 -3.80
N PHE A 47 1.23 -13.50 -3.58
CA PHE A 47 -0.14 -13.78 -3.19
C PHE A 47 -1.13 -13.10 -4.16
N PRO A 48 -1.40 -13.70 -5.34
CA PRO A 48 -2.24 -13.07 -6.37
C PRO A 48 -3.68 -12.77 -5.93
N ASP A 49 -4.22 -13.55 -4.98
CA ASP A 49 -5.55 -13.35 -4.43
C ASP A 49 -5.62 -12.23 -3.37
N PHE A 50 -4.48 -11.64 -3.01
CA PHE A 50 -4.43 -10.55 -2.05
C PHE A 50 -5.16 -9.32 -2.59
N LYS A 51 -6.11 -8.82 -1.78
CA LYS A 51 -6.83 -7.58 -2.02
C LYS A 51 -6.66 -6.65 -0.83
N LEU A 52 -6.42 -5.38 -1.12
CA LEU A 52 -6.37 -4.37 -0.08
C LEU A 52 -7.78 -4.16 0.50
N LYS A 53 -7.85 -3.99 1.82
CA LYS A 53 -9.06 -3.57 2.51
C LYS A 53 -9.36 -2.12 2.10
N GLU A 54 -10.57 -1.83 1.62
CA GLU A 54 -10.99 -0.46 1.37
C GLU A 54 -10.81 0.41 2.61
N ASP A 55 -10.36 1.64 2.40
CA ASP A 55 -10.07 2.56 3.48
C ASP A 55 -10.58 3.96 3.15
N SER A 56 -11.69 4.32 3.80
CA SER A 56 -12.35 5.61 3.62
C SER A 56 -11.54 6.78 4.17
N THR A 57 -10.49 6.53 4.94
CA THR A 57 -9.60 7.57 5.48
C THR A 57 -8.49 7.97 4.51
N LEU A 58 -8.31 7.24 3.41
CA LEU A 58 -7.29 7.59 2.41
C LEU A 58 -7.74 8.80 1.59
N GLU A 59 -6.96 9.87 1.73
CA GLU A 59 -7.13 11.06 0.91
C GLU A 59 -6.98 10.73 -0.58
N LYS A 60 -7.90 11.26 -1.38
CA LYS A 60 -7.79 11.24 -2.84
C LYS A 60 -6.83 12.34 -3.31
N PRO A 61 -6.24 12.21 -4.51
CA PRO A 61 -5.45 13.29 -5.09
C PRO A 61 -6.29 14.56 -5.16
N LYS A 62 -5.78 15.67 -4.64
CA LYS A 62 -6.43 16.97 -4.80
C LYS A 62 -6.42 17.32 -6.29
N GLU A 63 -7.52 17.92 -6.78
CA GLU A 63 -7.63 18.32 -8.19
C GLU A 63 -6.52 19.32 -8.57
N ASN A 64 -6.18 20.20 -7.64
CA ASN A 64 -5.08 21.15 -7.75
C ASN A 64 -3.96 20.78 -6.78
N LEU A 65 -3.03 19.95 -7.26
CA LEU A 65 -1.77 19.71 -6.58
C LEU A 65 -0.97 21.02 -6.53
N SER A 66 -0.45 21.39 -5.35
CA SER A 66 0.34 22.62 -5.17
C SER A 66 1.81 22.29 -4.89
N GLY A 67 2.73 23.26 -5.00
CA GLY A 67 4.14 23.04 -4.65
C GLY A 67 4.80 21.85 -5.39
N MET A 68 5.42 20.93 -4.64
CA MET A 68 6.09 19.73 -5.18
C MET A 68 5.20 18.48 -5.19
N GLN A 69 3.88 18.63 -5.02
CA GLN A 69 2.98 17.49 -4.97
C GLN A 69 2.77 16.84 -6.34
N LEU A 70 2.90 15.51 -6.42
CA LEU A 70 2.66 14.73 -7.63
C LEU A 70 1.49 13.75 -7.42
N LYS A 71 0.78 13.39 -8.49
CA LYS A 71 -0.27 12.36 -8.44
C LYS A 71 0.29 11.01 -7.98
N SER A 72 1.56 10.73 -8.28
CA SER A 72 2.27 9.51 -7.88
C SER A 72 2.45 9.37 -6.37
N ASP A 73 2.31 10.47 -5.62
CA ASP A 73 2.42 10.46 -4.16
C ASP A 73 1.17 9.88 -3.50
N TYR A 74 0.06 9.82 -4.23
CA TYR A 74 -1.18 9.18 -3.81
C TYR A 74 -1.17 7.71 -4.23
N LEU A 75 -1.72 6.86 -3.37
CA LEU A 75 -1.69 5.40 -3.48
C LEU A 75 -3.05 4.80 -3.82
N ASN A 76 -4.01 5.63 -4.24
CA ASN A 76 -5.36 5.18 -4.60
C ASN A 76 -5.37 4.18 -5.77
N ASP A 77 -4.34 4.20 -6.62
CA ASP A 77 -4.16 3.24 -7.71
C ASP A 77 -4.01 1.79 -7.24
N LEU A 78 -3.58 1.57 -5.99
CA LEU A 78 -3.40 0.22 -5.44
C LEU A 78 -4.71 -0.53 -5.18
N PHE A 79 -5.82 0.19 -5.08
CA PHE A 79 -7.17 -0.29 -4.72
C PHE A 79 -8.05 -0.60 -5.93
N ILE A 80 -7.50 -0.50 -7.15
CA ILE A 80 -8.18 -0.79 -8.42
C ILE A 80 -7.95 -2.26 -8.82
#